data_AF-A0A444K083-F1
#
_entry.id   AF-A0A444K083-F1
#
_cell.length_a   1.000
_cell.length_b   1.000
_cell.length_c   1.000
_cell.angle_alpha   90.00
_cell.angle_beta   90.00
_cell.angle_gamma   90.00
#
_symmetry.space_group_name_H-M   'P 1'
#
loop_
_entity.id
_entity.type
_entity.pdbx_description
1 polymer ?
#
loop_
_entity_poly.entity_id
_entity_poly.type
_entity_poly.pdbx_seq_one_letter_code
_entity_poly.pdbx_strand_id
1 'polypeptide(L)'
;LQPDEERQLFHDLNRLGKKVDTNLALQFDNSNPVNLFIKERLMEELGLGVVETDVKSWADDDGRIVRKDLVAVNAILLLNRSNINGATPLMIDGRTETGVWFWSAVRDIEGFGEERAREKTVAAQPVVLKALAKLVYDFSFSNRRPDDGDDLTERLLSSLNDVDFSHGNPMWRYYNLNEEERRAEGLAGLSSYLPLDDTGNRDIGSHQGDFMRFGAKHNDIYPILGDMIRWKLNLPSRRQPLQ
;
A
#
# COMPACT_ATOMS: atom_id res chain seq x y z
N LEU A 1 20.31 20.09 -8.09
CA LEU A 1 20.74 20.41 -9.47
C LEU A 1 19.88 21.55 -9.95
N GLN A 2 20.42 22.46 -10.76
CA GLN A 2 19.60 23.49 -11.40
C GLN A 2 18.70 22.85 -12.47
N PRO A 3 17.52 23.42 -12.78
CA PRO A 3 16.56 22.85 -13.75
C PRO A 3 17.15 22.54 -15.14
N ASP A 4 18.19 23.30 -15.53
CA ASP A 4 18.88 23.10 -16.81
C ASP A 4 19.82 21.88 -16.79
N GLU A 5 20.40 21.56 -15.63
CA GLU A 5 21.23 20.36 -15.44
C GLU A 5 20.38 19.09 -15.48
N GLU A 6 19.16 19.15 -14.96
CA GLU A 6 18.19 18.04 -15.04
C GLU A 6 17.80 17.75 -16.49
N ARG A 7 17.42 18.78 -17.25
CA ARG A 7 17.11 18.64 -18.68
C ARG A 7 18.28 18.07 -19.47
N GLN A 8 19.50 18.48 -19.13
CA GLN A 8 20.72 17.97 -19.76
C GLN A 8 20.96 16.50 -19.44
N LEU A 9 20.76 16.06 -18.19
CA LEU A 9 20.89 14.65 -17.79
C LEU A 9 19.89 13.75 -18.53
N PHE A 10 18.62 14.16 -18.62
CA PHE A 10 17.60 13.40 -19.35
C PHE A 10 17.86 13.39 -20.87
N HIS A 11 18.33 14.51 -21.43
CA HIS A 11 18.75 14.58 -22.83
C HIS A 11 19.92 13.63 -23.13
N ASP A 12 20.93 13.58 -22.25
CA ASP A 12 22.12 12.76 -22.44
C ASP A 12 21.82 11.26 -22.28
N LEU A 13 20.94 10.89 -21.34
CA LEU A 13 20.46 9.51 -21.20
C LEU A 13 19.66 9.05 -22.43
N ASN A 14 18.78 9.90 -22.96
CA ASN A 14 18.03 9.62 -24.18
C ASN A 14 18.95 9.50 -25.41
N ARG A 15 19.96 10.36 -25.53
CA ARG A 15 20.95 10.31 -26.62
C ARG A 15 21.81 9.04 -26.59
N LEU A 16 22.04 8.47 -25.41
CA LEU A 16 22.83 7.24 -25.23
C LEU A 16 22.02 5.95 -25.37
N GLY A 17 20.72 6.03 -25.67
CA GLY A 17 19.84 4.86 -25.78
C GLY A 17 19.73 4.04 -24.48
N LYS A 18 20.19 4.60 -23.35
CA LYS A 18 20.14 3.95 -22.04
C LYS A 18 18.79 4.25 -21.41
N LYS A 19 18.04 3.19 -21.11
CA LYS A 19 16.76 3.31 -20.40
C LYS A 19 17.01 4.00 -19.05
N VAL A 20 16.41 5.17 -18.87
CA VAL A 20 16.47 5.90 -17.60
C VAL A 20 15.91 5.02 -16.49
N ASP A 21 16.62 4.92 -15.36
CA ASP A 21 16.14 4.19 -14.19
C ASP A 21 14.83 4.82 -13.70
N THR A 22 13.83 3.98 -13.39
CA THR A 22 12.49 4.47 -13.02
C THR A 22 12.52 5.28 -11.73
N ASN A 23 13.33 4.90 -10.76
CA ASN A 23 13.42 5.64 -9.51
C ASN A 23 14.11 6.98 -9.72
N LEU A 24 15.16 7.02 -10.54
CA LEU A 24 15.82 8.28 -10.93
C LEU A 24 14.83 9.24 -11.62
N ALA A 25 14.02 8.74 -12.55
CA ALA A 25 12.99 9.56 -13.20
C ALA A 25 11.98 10.12 -12.20
N LEU A 26 11.53 9.30 -11.24
CA LEU A 26 10.59 9.71 -10.20
C LEU A 26 11.21 10.71 -9.21
N GLN A 27 12.51 10.60 -8.92
CA GLN A 27 13.22 11.50 -8.02
C GLN A 27 13.29 12.94 -8.55
N PHE A 28 13.44 13.11 -9.87
CA PHE A 28 13.63 14.43 -10.50
C PHE A 28 12.35 15.00 -11.13
N ASP A 29 11.25 14.25 -11.20
CA ASP A 29 9.97 14.79 -11.65
C ASP A 29 9.27 15.57 -10.52
N ASN A 30 9.88 16.71 -10.14
CA ASN A 30 9.35 17.66 -9.16
C ASN A 30 8.12 18.42 -9.66
N SER A 31 7.77 18.28 -10.95
CA SER A 31 6.54 18.83 -11.52
C SER A 31 5.31 18.01 -11.15
N ASN A 32 5.51 16.74 -10.79
CA ASN A 32 4.43 15.86 -10.38
C ASN A 32 4.03 16.12 -8.92
N PRO A 33 2.75 16.43 -8.65
CA PRO A 33 2.30 16.79 -7.32
C PRO A 33 2.39 15.62 -6.31
N VAL A 34 2.35 14.36 -6.78
CA VAL A 34 2.52 13.19 -5.90
C VAL A 34 3.98 13.02 -5.48
N ASN A 35 4.94 13.25 -6.39
CA ASN A 35 6.36 13.24 -6.03
C ASN A 35 6.69 14.38 -5.07
N LEU A 36 6.11 15.56 -5.29
CA LEU A 36 6.27 16.70 -4.39
C LEU A 36 5.72 16.40 -3.00
N PHE A 37 4.50 15.84 -2.91
CA PHE A 37 3.92 15.37 -1.65
C PHE A 37 4.83 14.36 -0.94
N ILE A 38 5.35 13.35 -1.65
CA ILE A 38 6.27 12.36 -1.08
C ILE A 38 7.53 13.03 -0.53
N LYS A 39 8.14 13.93 -1.29
CA LYS A 39 9.37 14.60 -0.89
C LYS A 39 9.15 15.49 0.33
N GLU A 40 8.22 16.44 0.23
CA GLU A 40 8.05 17.49 1.24
C GLU A 40 7.35 16.95 2.49
N ARG A 41 6.24 16.22 2.31
CA ARG A 41 5.39 15.80 3.44
C ARG A 41 5.86 14.48 4.05
N LEU A 42 6.32 13.52 3.24
CA LEU A 42 6.69 12.20 3.77
C LEU A 42 8.17 12.10 4.14
N MET A 43 9.07 12.54 3.26
CA MET A 43 10.50 12.42 3.51
C MET A 43 11.03 13.53 4.43
N GLU A 44 10.69 14.79 4.14
CA GLU A 44 11.23 15.95 4.88
C GLU A 44 10.47 16.20 6.19
N GLU A 45 9.14 16.27 6.17
CA GLU A 45 8.33 16.53 7.39
C GLU A 45 8.14 15.27 8.25
N LEU A 46 7.65 14.17 7.68
CA LEU A 46 7.38 12.95 8.45
C LEU A 46 8.66 12.13 8.72
N GLY A 47 9.76 12.35 7.98
CA GLY A 47 11.02 11.64 8.19
C GLY A 47 11.01 10.19 7.69
N LEU A 48 10.18 9.86 6.71
CA LEU A 48 10.08 8.51 6.16
C LEU A 48 11.35 8.13 5.38
N GLY A 49 11.99 7.03 5.76
CA GLY A 49 13.19 6.52 5.09
C GLY A 49 12.88 5.93 3.72
N VAL A 50 13.58 6.40 2.68
CA VAL A 50 13.40 5.96 1.29
C VAL A 50 14.72 5.48 0.68
N VAL A 51 14.66 4.43 -0.13
CA VAL A 51 15.76 3.92 -0.95
C VAL A 51 15.38 3.85 -2.42
N GLU A 52 16.36 3.94 -3.30
CA GLU A 52 16.12 3.84 -4.75
C GLU A 52 16.08 2.37 -5.21
N THR A 53 16.90 1.51 -4.62
CA THR A 53 17.05 0.12 -5.05
C THR A 53 16.42 -0.83 -4.04
N ASP A 54 15.70 -1.83 -4.57
CA ASP A 54 15.14 -2.91 -3.78
C ASP A 54 16.20 -3.95 -3.43
N VAL A 55 16.10 -4.54 -2.24
CA VAL A 55 16.99 -5.61 -1.78
C VAL A 55 16.52 -6.96 -2.32
N LYS A 56 17.48 -7.84 -2.66
CA LYS A 56 17.15 -9.19 -3.13
C LYS A 56 16.76 -10.12 -1.98
N SER A 57 17.45 -10.01 -0.85
CA SER A 57 17.18 -10.77 0.37
C SER A 57 16.43 -9.88 1.36
N TRP A 58 15.43 -10.43 2.04
CA TRP A 58 14.74 -9.71 3.12
C TRP A 58 15.60 -9.57 4.38
N ALA A 59 16.62 -10.39 4.55
CA ALA A 59 17.59 -10.25 5.64
C ALA A 59 18.47 -8.99 5.48
N ASP A 60 18.58 -8.45 4.26
CA ASP A 60 19.33 -7.23 3.94
C ASP A 60 18.43 -5.98 3.95
N ASP A 61 17.14 -6.13 4.29
CA ASP A 61 16.18 -5.03 4.36
C ASP A 61 16.50 -4.12 5.54
N ASP A 62 16.69 -2.83 5.30
CA ASP A 62 17.04 -1.84 6.33
C ASP A 62 15.82 -1.06 6.85
N GLY A 63 14.62 -1.52 6.50
CA GLY A 63 13.34 -0.93 6.90
C GLY A 63 12.87 0.23 6.01
N ARG A 64 13.72 0.74 5.11
CA ARG A 64 13.35 1.85 4.23
C ARG A 64 12.48 1.37 3.07
N ILE A 65 11.61 2.27 2.60
CA ILE A 65 10.68 1.95 1.50
C ILE A 65 11.35 2.27 0.17
N VAL A 66 11.17 1.40 -0.83
CA VAL A 66 11.66 1.66 -2.18
C VAL A 66 10.81 2.75 -2.85
N ARG A 67 11.45 3.74 -3.48
CA ARG A 67 10.76 4.91 -4.09
C ARG A 67 9.61 4.51 -5.02
N LYS A 68 9.82 3.56 -5.93
CA LYS A 68 8.77 3.06 -6.83
C LYS A 68 7.52 2.58 -6.09
N ASP A 69 7.70 1.95 -4.94
CA ASP A 69 6.61 1.36 -4.15
C ASP A 69 5.89 2.45 -3.36
N LEU A 70 6.63 3.41 -2.80
CA LEU A 70 6.08 4.60 -2.16
C LEU A 70 5.22 5.42 -3.14
N VAL A 71 5.71 5.61 -4.38
CA VAL A 71 4.95 6.26 -5.45
C VAL A 71 3.69 5.46 -5.81
N ALA A 72 3.79 4.14 -5.94
CA ALA A 72 2.66 3.31 -6.30
C ALA A 72 1.56 3.26 -5.21
N VAL A 73 1.93 3.30 -3.93
CA VAL A 73 0.98 3.41 -2.82
C VAL A 73 0.28 4.77 -2.86
N ASN A 74 1.04 5.86 -3.02
CA ASN A 74 0.45 7.21 -3.05
C ASN A 74 -0.39 7.48 -4.32
N ALA A 75 -0.09 6.81 -5.44
CA ALA A 75 -0.95 6.83 -6.63
C ALA A 75 -2.35 6.25 -6.34
N ILE A 76 -2.44 5.21 -5.51
CA ILE A 76 -3.73 4.67 -5.08
C ILE A 76 -4.37 5.61 -4.07
N LEU A 77 -3.63 6.00 -3.04
CA LEU A 77 -4.11 6.82 -1.92
C LEU A 77 -4.71 8.16 -2.36
N LEU A 78 -4.04 8.85 -3.29
CA LEU A 78 -4.41 10.21 -3.67
C LEU A 78 -5.21 10.26 -4.98
N LEU A 79 -5.04 9.29 -5.87
CA LEU A 79 -5.61 9.33 -7.22
C LEU A 79 -6.49 8.12 -7.58
N ASN A 80 -6.45 7.04 -6.81
CA ASN A 80 -7.00 5.73 -7.16
C ASN A 80 -6.56 5.25 -8.55
N ARG A 81 -5.27 5.40 -8.83
CA ARG A 81 -4.62 4.97 -10.08
C ARG A 81 -3.45 4.05 -9.79
N SER A 82 -3.04 3.28 -10.80
CA SER A 82 -1.86 2.41 -10.73
C SER A 82 -0.53 3.15 -10.91
N ASN A 83 -0.56 4.42 -11.33
CA ASN A 83 0.61 5.27 -11.52
C ASN A 83 0.24 6.76 -11.39
N ILE A 84 1.26 7.62 -11.35
CA ILE A 84 1.13 9.07 -11.15
C ILE A 84 1.16 9.88 -12.46
N ASN A 85 1.16 9.21 -13.63
CA ASN A 85 1.28 9.89 -14.91
C ASN A 85 0.06 10.80 -15.15
N GLY A 86 0.34 12.04 -15.54
CA GLY A 86 -0.69 13.05 -15.77
C GLY A 86 -1.40 13.54 -14.50
N ALA A 87 -0.82 13.31 -13.32
CA ALA A 87 -1.31 13.92 -12.09
C ALA A 87 -1.12 15.45 -12.14
N THR A 88 -2.14 16.19 -11.72
CA THR A 88 -2.11 17.66 -11.60
C THR A 88 -2.41 18.07 -10.16
N PRO A 89 -1.96 19.24 -9.67
CA PRO A 89 -2.18 19.66 -8.28
C PRO A 89 -3.65 19.59 -7.86
N LEU A 90 -4.57 20.02 -8.75
CA LEU A 90 -6.02 19.98 -8.51
C LEU A 90 -6.55 18.56 -8.22
N MET A 91 -5.89 17.51 -8.72
CA MET A 91 -6.33 16.13 -8.51
C MET A 91 -6.02 15.59 -7.11
N ILE A 92 -5.07 16.19 -6.40
CA ILE A 92 -4.69 15.81 -5.03
C ILE A 92 -5.03 16.90 -4.00
N ASP A 93 -5.59 18.01 -4.46
CA ASP A 93 -5.98 19.12 -3.60
C ASP A 93 -6.98 18.66 -2.52
N GLY A 94 -6.75 19.10 -1.29
CA GLY A 94 -7.51 18.67 -0.11
C GLY A 94 -7.30 17.22 0.34
N ARG A 95 -6.40 16.43 -0.30
CA ARG A 95 -6.15 15.01 0.06
C ARG A 95 -4.86 14.78 0.83
N THR A 96 -3.96 15.76 0.84
CA THR A 96 -2.60 15.62 1.38
C THR A 96 -2.58 15.38 2.88
N GLU A 97 -3.45 16.03 3.66
CA GLU A 97 -3.49 15.85 5.12
C GLU A 97 -3.92 14.43 5.51
N THR A 98 -4.95 13.88 4.85
CA THR A 98 -5.31 12.46 5.01
C THR A 98 -4.17 11.56 4.56
N GLY A 99 -3.42 11.97 3.52
CA GLY A 99 -2.22 11.26 3.09
C GLY A 99 -1.15 11.20 4.17
N VAL A 100 -0.87 12.32 4.85
CA VAL A 100 0.07 12.36 5.98
C VAL A 100 -0.45 11.50 7.13
N TRP A 101 -1.72 11.62 7.50
CA TRP A 101 -2.32 10.80 8.56
C TRP A 101 -2.22 9.30 8.28
N PHE A 102 -2.48 8.88 7.03
CA PHE A 102 -2.27 7.51 6.59
C PHE A 102 -0.84 7.03 6.86
N TRP A 103 0.17 7.81 6.45
CA TRP A 103 1.57 7.43 6.65
C TRP A 103 2.01 7.48 8.11
N SER A 104 1.46 8.40 8.91
CA SER A 104 1.66 8.41 10.35
C SER A 104 1.14 7.12 10.99
N ALA A 105 -0.09 6.70 10.66
CA ALA A 105 -0.66 5.47 11.19
C ALA A 105 0.09 4.21 10.71
N VAL A 106 0.59 4.19 9.46
CA VAL A 106 1.42 3.09 8.93
C VAL A 106 2.75 2.98 9.67
N ARG A 107 3.37 4.10 10.06
CA ARG A 107 4.63 4.11 10.81
C ARG A 107 4.50 3.53 12.22
N ASP A 108 3.29 3.57 12.77
CA ASP A 108 3.01 3.03 14.11
C ASP A 108 2.79 1.52 14.10
N ILE A 109 2.68 0.88 12.92
CA ILE A 109 2.56 -0.58 12.80
C ILE A 109 3.85 -1.24 13.30
N GLU A 110 3.71 -2.21 14.21
CA GLU A 110 4.83 -2.97 14.76
C GLU A 110 5.72 -3.59 13.67
N GLY A 111 7.04 -3.38 13.79
CA GLY A 111 8.04 -3.89 12.86
C GLY A 111 8.16 -3.10 11.56
N PHE A 112 7.29 -2.13 11.29
CA PHE A 112 7.37 -1.30 10.09
C PHE A 112 8.49 -0.25 10.23
N GLY A 113 9.27 -0.04 9.16
CA GLY A 113 10.36 0.94 9.18
C GLY A 113 11.61 0.51 9.96
N GLU A 114 11.60 -0.68 10.56
CA GLU A 114 12.72 -1.24 11.31
C GLU A 114 13.66 -2.08 10.43
N GLU A 115 14.89 -2.34 10.91
CA GLU A 115 15.78 -3.32 10.27
C GLU A 115 15.06 -4.67 10.13
N ARG A 116 15.14 -5.25 8.93
CA ARG A 116 14.45 -6.47 8.51
C ARG A 116 12.93 -6.38 8.62
N ALA A 117 12.34 -5.20 8.39
CA ALA A 117 10.90 -4.97 8.45
C ALA A 117 10.08 -6.01 7.66
N ARG A 118 10.54 -6.40 6.46
CA ARG A 118 9.86 -7.42 5.64
C ARG A 118 9.77 -8.81 6.27
N GLU A 119 10.61 -9.11 7.25
CA GLU A 119 10.56 -10.36 8.02
C GLU A 119 9.77 -10.23 9.32
N LYS A 120 9.53 -9.00 9.77
CA LYS A 120 8.77 -8.70 11.00
C LYS A 120 7.28 -8.56 10.73
N THR A 121 6.92 -7.91 9.62
CA THR A 121 5.54 -7.54 9.34
C THR A 121 5.20 -7.65 7.86
N VAL A 122 4.01 -8.16 7.57
CA VAL A 122 3.49 -8.16 6.20
C VAL A 122 3.20 -6.74 5.70
N ALA A 123 3.02 -5.76 6.60
CA ALA A 123 2.80 -4.36 6.23
C ALA A 123 4.00 -3.73 5.50
N ALA A 124 5.21 -4.29 5.65
CA ALA A 124 6.38 -3.87 4.89
C ALA A 124 6.32 -4.28 3.40
N GLN A 125 5.38 -5.16 3.01
CA GLN A 125 5.16 -5.51 1.61
C GLN A 125 4.26 -4.48 0.91
N PRO A 126 4.65 -3.94 -0.26
CA PRO A 126 3.91 -2.86 -0.92
C PRO A 126 2.44 -3.17 -1.23
N VAL A 127 2.09 -4.45 -1.45
CA VAL A 127 0.70 -4.83 -1.75
C VAL A 127 -0.24 -4.63 -0.56
N VAL A 128 0.25 -4.75 0.67
CA VAL A 128 -0.52 -4.49 1.90
C VAL A 128 -0.75 -2.99 2.06
N LEU A 129 0.30 -2.18 1.86
CA LEU A 129 0.17 -0.72 1.88
C LEU A 129 -0.79 -0.21 0.79
N LYS A 130 -0.78 -0.81 -0.40
CA LYS A 130 -1.75 -0.53 -1.46
C LYS A 130 -3.19 -0.89 -1.05
N ALA A 131 -3.38 -1.96 -0.29
CA ALA A 131 -4.68 -2.35 0.23
C ALA A 131 -5.21 -1.31 1.21
N LEU A 132 -4.40 -0.91 2.20
CA LEU A 132 -4.75 0.14 3.16
C LEU A 132 -5.02 1.49 2.46
N ALA A 133 -4.16 1.90 1.52
CA ALA A 133 -4.34 3.11 0.74
C ALA A 133 -5.65 3.09 -0.07
N LYS A 134 -6.02 1.93 -0.61
CA LYS A 134 -7.29 1.76 -1.34
C LYS A 134 -8.49 1.94 -0.42
N LEU A 135 -8.43 1.44 0.82
CA LEU A 135 -9.48 1.62 1.81
C LEU A 135 -9.67 3.10 2.17
N VAL A 136 -8.58 3.80 2.50
CA VAL A 136 -8.62 5.25 2.79
C VAL A 136 -9.19 6.02 1.60
N TYR A 137 -8.78 5.70 0.37
CA TYR A 137 -9.38 6.34 -0.80
C TYR A 137 -10.88 6.07 -0.91
N ASP A 138 -11.32 4.83 -0.70
CA ASP A 138 -12.75 4.46 -0.79
C ASP A 138 -13.60 5.21 0.22
N PHE A 139 -13.10 5.41 1.44
CA PHE A 139 -13.83 6.07 2.52
C PHE A 139 -13.74 7.60 2.44
N SER A 140 -12.58 8.17 2.11
CA SER A 140 -12.39 9.62 2.12
C SER A 140 -12.74 10.30 0.79
N PHE A 141 -12.40 9.69 -0.35
CA PHE A 141 -12.27 10.42 -1.62
C PHE A 141 -13.07 9.86 -2.79
N SER A 142 -13.57 8.63 -2.68
CA SER A 142 -14.37 8.01 -3.72
C SER A 142 -15.65 8.83 -3.97
N ASN A 143 -16.03 8.96 -5.24
CA ASN A 143 -17.34 9.51 -5.59
C ASN A 143 -18.51 8.66 -5.06
N ARG A 144 -18.23 7.42 -4.67
CA ARG A 144 -19.18 6.49 -4.03
C ARG A 144 -18.81 6.25 -2.55
N ARG A 145 -18.16 7.22 -1.91
CA ARG A 145 -17.83 7.11 -0.49
C ARG A 145 -19.12 6.96 0.34
N PRO A 146 -19.10 6.18 1.42
CA PRO A 146 -20.19 6.13 2.39
C PRO A 146 -20.49 7.50 3.00
N ASP A 147 -21.72 7.69 3.50
CA ASP A 147 -22.10 8.92 4.20
C ASP A 147 -21.28 9.11 5.49
N ASP A 148 -20.95 8.01 6.17
CA ASP A 148 -20.05 7.92 7.33
C ASP A 148 -18.57 7.74 6.95
N GLY A 149 -18.18 8.12 5.72
CA GLY A 149 -16.84 7.87 5.19
C GLY A 149 -15.71 8.46 6.03
N ASP A 150 -15.90 9.64 6.62
CA ASP A 150 -14.89 10.27 7.47
C ASP A 150 -14.69 9.48 8.78
N ASP A 151 -15.77 8.99 9.41
CA ASP A 151 -15.74 8.12 10.59
C ASP A 151 -15.10 6.76 10.29
N LEU A 152 -15.35 6.20 9.09
CA LEU A 152 -14.74 4.95 8.63
C LEU A 152 -13.24 5.11 8.41
N THR A 153 -12.80 6.24 7.85
CA THR A 153 -11.37 6.56 7.72
C THR A 153 -10.72 6.69 9.10
N GLU A 154 -11.37 7.38 10.04
CA GLU A 154 -10.87 7.49 11.41
C GLU A 154 -10.72 6.13 12.05
N ARG A 155 -11.77 5.31 12.04
CA ARG A 155 -11.74 3.96 12.60
C ARG A 155 -10.68 3.07 11.95
N LEU A 156 -10.50 3.16 10.63
CA LEU A 156 -9.45 2.42 9.93
C LEU A 156 -8.07 2.82 10.44
N LEU A 157 -7.75 4.11 10.46
CA LEU A 157 -6.42 4.62 10.77
C LEU A 157 -6.08 4.54 12.26
N SER A 158 -7.07 4.75 13.15
CA SER A 158 -6.89 4.64 14.60
C SER A 158 -6.73 3.20 15.08
N SER A 159 -7.26 2.22 14.35
CA SER A 159 -7.25 0.81 14.73
C SER A 159 -6.27 -0.04 13.90
N LEU A 160 -5.32 0.55 13.16
CA LEU A 160 -4.32 -0.25 12.43
C LEU A 160 -3.50 -1.12 13.36
N ASN A 161 -3.18 -0.65 14.57
CA ASN A 161 -2.44 -1.43 15.57
C ASN A 161 -3.25 -2.58 16.20
N ASP A 162 -4.57 -2.62 16.00
CA ASP A 162 -5.41 -3.75 16.40
C ASP A 162 -5.36 -4.91 15.38
N VAL A 163 -4.79 -4.67 14.20
CA VAL A 163 -4.57 -5.68 13.17
C VAL A 163 -3.21 -6.33 13.39
N ASP A 164 -3.21 -7.64 13.61
CA ASP A 164 -1.99 -8.44 13.64
C ASP A 164 -1.41 -8.57 12.22
N PHE A 165 -0.41 -7.73 11.91
CA PHE A 165 0.35 -7.79 10.65
C PHE A 165 1.53 -8.76 10.70
N SER A 166 1.66 -9.60 11.72
CA SER A 166 2.69 -10.64 11.73
C SER A 166 2.48 -11.66 10.61
N HIS A 167 3.57 -12.31 10.18
CA HIS A 167 3.49 -13.37 9.18
C HIS A 167 2.72 -14.61 9.67
N GLY A 168 2.62 -14.80 10.98
CA GLY A 168 1.93 -15.93 11.61
C GLY A 168 0.40 -15.82 11.63
N ASN A 169 -0.16 -14.63 11.37
CA ASN A 169 -1.61 -14.45 11.39
C ASN A 169 -2.30 -15.31 10.30
N PRO A 170 -3.17 -16.26 10.67
CA PRO A 170 -3.81 -17.18 9.74
C PRO A 170 -4.73 -16.47 8.73
N MET A 171 -5.18 -15.24 9.00
CA MET A 171 -5.98 -14.44 8.08
C MET A 171 -5.28 -14.26 6.72
N TRP A 172 -3.96 -14.08 6.70
CA TRP A 172 -3.20 -13.85 5.46
C TRP A 172 -3.12 -15.08 4.56
N ARG A 173 -3.34 -16.28 5.12
CA ARG A 173 -3.33 -17.57 4.41
C ARG A 173 -4.71 -18.18 4.26
N TYR A 174 -5.78 -17.40 4.39
CA TYR A 174 -7.17 -17.86 4.37
C TYR A 174 -7.49 -18.85 3.23
N TYR A 175 -7.03 -18.57 2.02
CA TYR A 175 -7.29 -19.44 0.85
C TYR A 175 -6.48 -20.74 0.84
N ASN A 176 -5.50 -20.90 1.72
CA ASN A 176 -4.78 -22.15 1.93
C ASN A 176 -5.39 -23.00 3.05
N LEU A 177 -6.34 -22.45 3.81
CA LEU A 177 -7.03 -23.14 4.89
C LEU A 177 -8.33 -23.76 4.39
N ASN A 178 -8.65 -24.96 4.88
CA ASN A 178 -9.96 -25.57 4.69
C ASN A 178 -11.00 -24.98 5.67
N GLU A 179 -12.27 -25.37 5.53
CA GLU A 179 -13.35 -24.80 6.36
C GLU A 179 -13.18 -25.07 7.87
N GLU A 180 -12.70 -26.26 8.23
CA GLU A 180 -12.47 -26.64 9.64
C GLU A 180 -11.33 -25.80 10.25
N GLU A 181 -10.23 -25.65 9.51
CA GLU A 181 -9.09 -24.80 9.90
C GLU A 181 -9.52 -23.33 10.02
N ARG A 182 -10.26 -22.79 9.06
CA ARG A 182 -10.80 -21.42 9.11
C ARG A 182 -11.64 -21.21 10.37
N ARG A 183 -12.45 -22.19 10.76
CA ARG A 183 -13.26 -22.11 11.98
C ARG A 183 -12.41 -22.17 13.25
N ALA A 184 -11.42 -23.06 13.29
CA ALA A 184 -10.51 -23.21 14.42
C ALA A 184 -9.67 -21.95 14.66
N GLU A 185 -9.25 -21.28 13.59
CA GLU A 185 -8.46 -20.04 13.60
C GLU A 185 -9.30 -18.77 13.80
N GLY A 186 -10.61 -18.91 14.08
CA GLY A 186 -11.50 -17.76 14.32
C GLY A 186 -11.81 -16.92 13.07
N LEU A 187 -11.56 -17.44 11.87
CA LEU A 187 -11.82 -16.77 10.58
C LEU A 187 -13.25 -17.02 10.07
N ALA A 188 -14.13 -17.50 10.94
CA ALA A 188 -15.54 -17.69 10.61
C ALA A 188 -16.17 -16.34 10.21
N GLY A 189 -16.88 -16.33 9.07
CA GLY A 189 -17.53 -15.13 8.54
C GLY A 189 -16.65 -14.28 7.62
N LEU A 190 -15.33 -14.46 7.58
CA LEU A 190 -14.45 -13.76 6.63
C LEU A 190 -14.84 -14.04 5.16
N SER A 191 -15.36 -15.24 4.88
CA SER A 191 -15.91 -15.61 3.57
C SER A 191 -16.98 -14.63 3.03
N SER A 192 -17.71 -13.94 3.90
CA SER A 192 -18.74 -12.96 3.50
C SER A 192 -18.15 -11.68 2.90
N TYR A 193 -16.89 -11.38 3.22
CA TYR A 193 -16.14 -10.24 2.68
C TYR A 193 -15.35 -10.64 1.43
N LEU A 194 -14.90 -11.89 1.37
CA LEU A 194 -14.00 -12.35 0.34
C LEU A 194 -14.71 -12.92 -0.88
N PRO A 195 -14.08 -12.87 -2.07
CA PRO A 195 -14.49 -13.65 -3.22
C PRO A 195 -14.60 -15.15 -2.95
N LEU A 196 -15.63 -15.77 -3.56
CA LEU A 196 -15.86 -17.21 -3.48
C LEU A 196 -14.67 -17.96 -4.10
N ASP A 197 -14.37 -19.12 -3.51
CA ASP A 197 -13.21 -19.97 -3.83
C ASP A 197 -13.26 -20.54 -5.27
N ASP A 198 -14.46 -20.61 -5.87
CA ASP A 198 -14.74 -21.20 -7.19
C ASP A 198 -14.61 -20.21 -8.38
N THR A 199 -14.40 -18.93 -8.11
CA THR A 199 -14.31 -17.89 -9.15
C THR A 199 -12.88 -17.41 -9.33
N GLY A 200 -12.27 -17.60 -10.50
CA GLY A 200 -10.98 -16.98 -10.87
C GLY A 200 -9.76 -17.46 -10.06
N ASN A 201 -8.59 -16.86 -10.32
CA ASN A 201 -7.37 -17.17 -9.58
C ASN A 201 -7.40 -16.50 -8.19
N ARG A 202 -7.22 -17.29 -7.12
CA ARG A 202 -7.21 -16.86 -5.71
C ARG A 202 -5.84 -17.02 -5.05
N ASP A 203 -4.81 -17.26 -5.85
CA ASP A 203 -3.44 -17.21 -5.39
C ASP A 203 -3.05 -15.76 -5.07
N ILE A 204 -3.16 -15.42 -3.78
CA ILE A 204 -2.72 -14.14 -3.24
C ILE A 204 -1.24 -14.17 -2.82
N GLY A 205 -0.59 -15.33 -2.86
CA GLY A 205 0.72 -15.58 -2.28
C GLY A 205 0.76 -16.86 -1.47
N SER A 206 1.88 -17.10 -0.81
CA SER A 206 2.12 -18.30 -0.02
C SER A 206 2.96 -18.04 1.22
N HIS A 207 2.75 -18.88 2.23
CA HIS A 207 3.59 -18.94 3.41
C HIS A 207 4.85 -19.76 3.09
N GLN A 208 6.01 -19.11 3.05
CA GLN A 208 7.29 -19.70 2.68
C GLN A 208 8.24 -19.66 3.88
N GLY A 209 8.52 -20.83 4.46
CA GLY A 209 9.18 -20.89 5.76
C GLY A 209 8.29 -20.26 6.83
N ASP A 210 8.81 -19.24 7.52
CA ASP A 210 8.09 -18.47 8.55
C ASP A 210 7.47 -17.17 8.02
N PHE A 211 7.55 -16.93 6.71
CA PHE A 211 7.17 -15.65 6.11
C PHE A 211 6.02 -15.79 5.13
N MET A 212 4.93 -15.06 5.39
CA MET A 212 3.90 -14.82 4.38
C MET A 212 4.43 -13.90 3.28
N ARG A 213 4.45 -14.39 2.03
CA ARG A 213 4.89 -13.64 0.84
C ARG A 213 3.74 -13.50 -0.15
N PHE A 214 3.31 -12.26 -0.41
CA PHE A 214 2.25 -12.02 -1.38
C PHE A 214 2.77 -12.03 -2.82
N GLY A 215 1.90 -12.41 -3.75
CA GLY A 215 2.23 -12.53 -5.17
C GLY A 215 2.48 -11.18 -5.86
N ALA A 216 3.13 -11.21 -7.03
CA ALA A 216 3.48 -10.02 -7.80
C ALA A 216 2.28 -9.33 -8.50
N LYS A 217 1.12 -9.98 -8.59
CA LYS A 217 -0.10 -9.44 -9.21
C LYS A 217 -0.86 -8.51 -8.25
N HIS A 218 -0.22 -7.41 -7.84
CA HIS A 218 -0.75 -6.56 -6.77
C HIS A 218 -2.18 -6.08 -7.05
N ASN A 219 -2.54 -5.78 -8.31
CA ASN A 219 -3.87 -5.31 -8.69
C ASN A 219 -4.99 -6.30 -8.39
N ASP A 220 -4.70 -7.60 -8.43
CA ASP A 220 -5.67 -8.65 -8.11
C ASP A 220 -5.71 -8.93 -6.60
N ILE A 221 -4.59 -8.68 -5.90
CA ILE A 221 -4.34 -9.09 -4.51
C ILE A 221 -4.74 -8.01 -3.51
N TYR A 222 -4.33 -6.75 -3.69
CA TYR A 222 -4.62 -5.69 -2.73
C TYR A 222 -6.13 -5.51 -2.45
N PRO A 223 -7.06 -5.71 -3.42
CA PRO A 223 -8.49 -5.62 -3.11
C PRO A 223 -8.93 -6.67 -2.09
N ILE A 224 -8.41 -7.90 -2.21
CA ILE A 224 -8.72 -9.02 -1.32
C ILE A 224 -8.15 -8.75 0.06
N LEU A 225 -6.89 -8.30 0.16
CA LEU A 225 -6.28 -7.92 1.44
C LEU A 225 -7.04 -6.78 2.12
N GLY A 226 -7.53 -5.81 1.34
CA GLY A 226 -8.38 -4.74 1.86
C GLY A 226 -9.68 -5.29 2.47
N ASP A 227 -10.28 -6.30 1.85
CA ASP A 227 -11.49 -6.95 2.38
C ASP A 227 -11.21 -7.80 3.64
N MET A 228 -10.02 -8.41 3.75
CA MET A 228 -9.57 -9.06 5.00
C MET A 228 -9.44 -8.05 6.14
N ILE A 229 -8.84 -6.88 5.87
CA ILE A 229 -8.68 -5.81 6.86
C ILE A 229 -10.05 -5.22 7.25
N ARG A 230 -10.95 -5.03 6.27
CA ARG A 230 -12.34 -4.61 6.55
C ARG A 230 -13.02 -5.57 7.52
N TRP A 231 -12.93 -6.87 7.26
CA TRP A 231 -13.52 -7.86 8.16
C TRP A 231 -12.91 -7.81 9.56
N LYS A 232 -11.56 -7.78 9.66
CA LYS A 232 -10.85 -7.74 10.94
C LYS A 232 -11.24 -6.53 11.78
N LEU A 233 -11.44 -5.38 11.15
CA LEU A 233 -11.83 -4.14 11.81
C LEU A 233 -13.35 -3.94 11.86
N ASN A 234 -14.15 -4.91 11.40
CA ASN A 234 -15.62 -4.83 11.31
C ASN A 234 -16.11 -3.55 10.60
N LEU A 235 -15.46 -3.22 9.48
CA LEU A 235 -15.81 -2.15 8.55
C LEU A 235 -16.81 -2.67 7.50
N PRO A 236 -17.55 -1.80 6.80
CA PRO A 236 -18.51 -2.22 5.77
C PRO A 236 -17.87 -3.04 4.65
N SER A 237 -18.53 -4.15 4.29
CA SER A 237 -18.11 -5.00 3.16
C SER A 237 -18.38 -4.31 1.84
N ARG A 238 -17.48 -4.48 0.86
CA ARG A 238 -17.74 -4.07 -0.53
C ARG A 238 -18.91 -4.79 -1.19
N ARG A 239 -19.30 -5.94 -0.63
CA ARG A 239 -20.30 -6.86 -1.20
C ARG A 239 -21.71 -6.60 -0.70
N GLN A 240 -21.87 -5.83 0.37
CA GLN A 240 -23.18 -5.43 0.86
C GLN A 240 -23.39 -3.95 0.53
N PRO A 241 -24.46 -3.58 -0.20
CA PRO A 241 -24.91 -2.20 -0.19
C PRO A 241 -25.27 -1.84 1.26
N LEU A 242 -24.84 -0.68 1.71
CA LEU A 242 -25.36 -0.07 2.93
C LEU A 242 -26.89 -0.06 2.82
N GLN A 243 -27.58 -0.68 3.78
CA GLN A 243 -29.05 -0.67 3.87
C GLN A 243 -29.54 0.68 4.37
#